data_AF-A0A8T5E0A8-F1
#
_entry.id   AF-A0A8T5E0A8-F1
#
_cell.length_a   1.000
_cell.length_b   1.000
_cell.length_c   1.000
_cell.angle_alpha   90.00
_cell.angle_beta   90.00
_cell.angle_gamma   90.00
#
_symmetry.space_group_name_H-M   'P 1'
#
loop_
_entity.id
_entity.type
_entity.pdbx_description
1 polymer ?
#
loop_
_entity_poly.entity_id
_entity_poly.type
_entity_poly.pdbx_seq_one_letter_code
_entity_poly.pdbx_strand_id
1 'polypeptide(L)'
;TANLYFDCDITETDIDADIGGYQNARVEPGEQIEVNFGWRNINPGYFSLTCDILTPTQLVNDTAFGGGSISTNSVIWEEIEEESFNMIPIFIVIIIAIISGGVYFIQKLSIDAEETAEILDEYQNREDTEETI
;
A
#
# COMPACT_ATOMS: atom_id res chain seq x y z
N THR A 1 10.35 14.79 -42.08
CA THR A 1 10.47 14.54 -40.64
C THR A 1 10.28 15.81 -39.82
N ALA A 2 9.36 15.76 -38.87
CA ALA A 2 9.30 16.69 -37.74
C ALA A 2 9.37 15.89 -36.43
N ASN A 3 10.12 16.38 -35.45
CA ASN A 3 10.09 15.86 -34.09
C ASN A 3 9.28 16.84 -33.24
N LEU A 4 8.19 16.35 -32.68
CA LEU A 4 7.29 17.09 -31.80
C LEU A 4 7.57 16.69 -30.37
N TYR A 5 7.50 17.66 -29.47
CA TYR A 5 7.48 17.44 -28.04
C TYR A 5 6.17 18.00 -27.49
N PHE A 6 5.64 17.37 -26.46
CA PHE A 6 4.43 17.84 -25.79
C PHE A 6 4.51 17.56 -24.30
N ASP A 7 3.83 18.41 -23.53
CA ASP A 7 3.44 18.17 -22.15
C ASP A 7 1.92 18.18 -22.04
N CYS A 8 1.42 17.83 -20.85
CA CYS A 8 -0.01 17.75 -20.60
C CYS A 8 -0.31 18.23 -19.18
N ASP A 9 -1.43 18.93 -19.07
CA ASP A 9 -2.02 19.33 -17.80
C ASP A 9 -3.31 18.54 -17.56
N ILE A 10 -3.66 18.37 -16.29
CA ILE A 10 -4.97 17.84 -15.91
C ILE A 10 -6.00 18.94 -16.22
N THR A 11 -6.89 18.68 -17.18
CA THR A 11 -7.85 19.66 -17.72
C THR A 11 -8.69 20.33 -16.62
N GLU A 12 -9.06 19.57 -15.59
CA GLU A 12 -9.95 20.05 -14.53
C GLU A 12 -9.24 20.96 -13.50
N THR A 13 -7.91 20.86 -13.39
CA THR A 13 -7.13 21.58 -12.35
C THR A 13 -6.07 22.51 -12.90
N ASP A 14 -5.71 22.40 -14.19
CA ASP A 14 -4.65 23.19 -14.83
C ASP A 14 -3.28 22.98 -14.13
N ILE A 15 -3.04 21.74 -13.69
CA ILE A 15 -1.81 21.32 -13.01
C ILE A 15 -1.11 20.31 -13.91
N ASP A 16 0.22 20.43 -14.05
CA ASP A 16 1.08 19.50 -14.76
C ASP A 16 0.73 18.04 -14.41
N ALA A 17 0.41 17.25 -15.42
CA ALA A 17 0.14 15.83 -15.26
C ALA A 17 1.45 15.03 -15.17
N ASP A 18 1.53 14.04 -14.27
CA ASP A 18 2.66 13.09 -14.24
C ASP A 18 2.52 12.08 -15.38
N ILE A 19 3.07 12.43 -16.54
CA ILE A 19 3.17 11.57 -17.73
C ILE A 19 4.57 10.96 -17.89
N GLY A 20 5.42 11.02 -16.86
CA GLY A 20 6.81 10.55 -16.94
C GLY A 20 7.77 11.51 -17.66
N GLY A 21 7.43 12.80 -17.74
CA GLY A 21 8.23 13.86 -18.38
C GLY A 21 7.82 14.17 -19.82
N TYR A 22 8.61 14.98 -20.53
CA TYR A 22 8.30 15.38 -21.91
C TYR A 22 8.26 14.19 -22.86
N GLN A 23 7.17 14.06 -23.59
CA GLN A 23 7.00 13.01 -24.60
C GLN A 23 7.50 13.50 -25.95
N ASN A 24 8.04 12.59 -26.76
CA ASN A 24 8.54 12.90 -28.09
C ASN A 24 7.86 12.05 -29.15
N ALA A 25 7.59 12.66 -30.31
CA ALA A 25 6.93 11.97 -31.41
C ALA A 25 7.53 12.42 -32.75
N ARG A 26 7.89 11.47 -33.61
CA ARG A 26 8.44 11.75 -34.94
C ARG A 26 7.38 11.51 -36.00
N VAL A 27 7.13 12.52 -36.83
CA VAL A 27 6.09 12.50 -37.88
C VAL A 27 6.72 12.74 -39.26
N GLU A 28 6.38 11.91 -40.25
CA GLU A 28 6.75 12.14 -41.64
C GLU A 28 5.71 13.02 -42.39
N PRO A 29 6.09 13.67 -43.50
CA PRO A 29 5.14 14.49 -44.25
C PRO A 29 3.93 13.69 -44.73
N GLY A 30 2.72 14.16 -44.40
CA GLY A 30 1.47 13.51 -44.77
C GLY A 30 1.09 12.30 -43.91
N GLU A 31 1.84 12.02 -42.84
CA GLU A 31 1.57 10.93 -41.91
C GLU A 31 0.74 11.42 -40.70
N GLN A 32 -0.05 10.51 -40.14
CA GLN A 32 -0.67 10.65 -38.82
C GLN A 32 -0.11 9.56 -37.92
N ILE A 33 0.22 9.93 -36.69
CA ILE A 33 0.75 9.02 -35.68
C ILE A 33 -0.13 9.05 -34.44
N GLU A 34 -0.07 7.99 -33.66
CA GLU A 34 -0.69 7.91 -32.34
C GLU A 34 0.41 7.70 -31.30
N VAL A 35 0.35 8.44 -30.20
CA VAL A 35 1.35 8.38 -29.13
C VAL A 35 0.69 7.81 -27.88
N ASN A 36 1.32 6.78 -27.32
CA ASN A 36 0.88 6.13 -26.10
C ASN A 36 1.89 6.38 -25.00
N PHE A 37 1.44 6.91 -23.87
CA PHE A 37 2.26 7.18 -22.70
C PHE A 37 1.52 6.80 -21.42
N GLY A 38 2.28 6.52 -20.37
CA GLY A 38 1.71 6.27 -19.05
C GLY A 38 1.39 7.58 -18.36
N TRP A 39 0.21 7.69 -17.78
CA TRP A 39 -0.20 8.79 -16.91
C TRP A 39 -0.43 8.24 -15.51
N ARG A 40 0.00 8.97 -14.48
CA ARG A 40 -0.26 8.65 -13.07
C ARG A 40 -1.07 9.77 -12.44
N ASN A 41 -2.06 9.39 -11.65
CA ASN A 41 -2.83 10.30 -10.83
C ASN A 41 -2.98 9.71 -9.42
N ILE A 42 -2.86 10.56 -8.40
CA ILE A 42 -3.01 10.17 -7.00
C ILE A 42 -4.46 10.35 -6.51
N ASN A 43 -5.21 11.24 -7.16
CA ASN A 43 -6.55 11.60 -6.72
C ASN A 43 -7.59 10.73 -7.45
N PRO A 44 -8.52 10.08 -6.72
CA PRO A 44 -9.64 9.41 -7.35
C PRO A 44 -10.61 10.42 -7.97
N GLY A 45 -11.27 10.05 -9.06
CA GLY A 45 -12.24 10.90 -9.75
C GLY A 45 -12.20 10.80 -11.27
N TYR A 46 -12.95 11.69 -11.91
CA TYR A 46 -13.00 11.83 -13.37
C TYR A 46 -12.02 12.90 -13.80
N PHE A 47 -11.03 12.53 -14.60
CA PHE A 47 -9.99 13.44 -15.04
C PHE A 47 -9.71 13.27 -16.53
N SER A 48 -9.34 14.35 -17.19
CA SER A 48 -8.87 14.36 -18.57
C SER A 48 -7.55 15.10 -18.67
N LEU A 49 -6.84 14.90 -19.78
CA LEU A 49 -5.61 15.62 -20.08
C LEU A 49 -5.86 16.64 -21.18
N THR A 50 -5.23 17.80 -21.06
CA THR A 50 -5.08 18.78 -22.15
C THR A 50 -3.59 18.92 -22.42
N CYS A 51 -3.17 18.55 -23.63
CA CYS A 51 -1.76 18.47 -24.00
C CYS A 51 -1.41 19.53 -25.04
N ASP A 52 -0.31 20.21 -24.85
CA ASP A 52 0.16 21.26 -25.73
C ASP A 52 1.44 20.85 -26.47
N ILE A 53 1.47 21.09 -27.78
CA ILE A 53 2.66 20.87 -28.58
C ILE A 53 3.66 21.98 -28.29
N LEU A 54 4.79 21.61 -27.72
CA LEU A 54 5.86 22.53 -27.35
C LEU A 54 6.54 23.09 -28.58
N THR A 55 6.40 24.41 -28.77
CA THR A 55 7.14 25.15 -29.79
C THR A 55 8.29 25.95 -29.16
N PRO A 56 9.43 26.14 -29.85
CA PRO A 56 10.52 26.93 -29.31
C PRO A 56 10.07 28.37 -28.97
N THR A 57 10.45 28.86 -27.79
CA THR A 57 10.05 30.18 -27.24
C THR A 57 10.53 31.40 -28.03
N GLN A 58 11.29 31.21 -29.11
CA GLN A 58 11.83 32.26 -29.98
C GLN A 58 10.90 32.61 -31.14
N LEU A 59 9.70 32.02 -31.17
CA LEU A 59 8.74 32.24 -32.24
C LEU A 59 7.81 33.40 -31.89
N VAL A 60 7.69 34.34 -32.83
CA VAL A 60 6.72 35.45 -32.76
C VAL A 60 5.28 34.93 -32.89
N ASN A 61 5.10 33.70 -33.37
CA ASN A 61 3.83 33.01 -33.48
C ASN A 61 4.00 31.54 -33.09
N ASP A 62 3.34 31.19 -31.99
CA ASP A 62 3.29 29.92 -31.28
C ASP A 62 2.66 28.78 -32.13
N THR A 63 1.93 29.13 -33.20
CA THR A 63 1.35 28.15 -34.14
C THR A 63 2.23 27.86 -35.37
N ALA A 64 3.32 28.61 -35.58
CA ALA A 64 4.10 28.57 -36.82
C ALA A 64 4.83 27.24 -37.07
N PHE A 65 5.01 26.42 -36.02
CA PHE A 65 5.72 25.13 -36.06
C PHE A 65 4.83 23.95 -35.68
N GLY A 66 3.52 24.07 -35.85
CA GLY A 66 2.56 23.01 -35.55
C GLY A 66 2.07 23.01 -34.10
N GLY A 67 2.22 24.13 -33.38
CA GLY A 67 1.61 24.35 -32.08
C GLY A 67 0.11 24.07 -32.08
N GLY A 68 -0.45 23.86 -30.90
CA GLY A 68 -1.83 23.49 -30.74
C GLY A 68 -2.02 22.67 -29.48
N SER A 69 -3.29 22.56 -29.10
CA SER A 69 -3.72 21.83 -27.91
C SER A 69 -4.63 20.68 -28.31
N ILE A 70 -4.49 19.55 -27.63
CA ILE A 70 -5.38 18.39 -27.78
C ILE A 70 -5.82 17.91 -26.42
N SER A 71 -7.13 17.76 -26.23
CA SER A 71 -7.69 17.20 -25.01
C SER A 71 -8.10 15.75 -25.20
N THR A 72 -7.86 14.92 -24.18
CA THR A 72 -8.29 13.52 -24.16
C THR A 72 -9.73 13.41 -23.68
N ASN A 73 -10.33 12.24 -23.89
CA ASN A 73 -11.53 11.88 -23.15
C ASN A 73 -11.21 11.74 -21.65
N SER A 74 -12.25 11.87 -20.82
CA SER A 74 -12.14 11.65 -19.38
C SER A 74 -11.98 10.16 -19.06
N VAL A 75 -11.11 9.87 -18.10
CA VAL A 75 -10.91 8.54 -17.50
C VAL A 75 -11.26 8.58 -16.02
N ILE A 76 -11.64 7.42 -15.48
CA ILE A 76 -12.02 7.27 -14.08
C ILE A 76 -10.82 6.70 -13.32
N TRP A 77 -10.37 7.44 -12.32
CA TRP A 77 -9.37 7.00 -11.35
C TRP A 77 -10.12 6.49 -10.11
N GLU A 78 -10.01 5.20 -9.85
CA GLU A 78 -10.62 4.56 -8.69
C GLU A 78 -9.61 4.46 -7.56
N GLU A 79 -10.05 4.76 -6.34
CA GLU A 79 -9.28 4.44 -5.16
C GLU A 79 -9.29 2.93 -5.00
N ILE A 80 -8.11 2.32 -5.04
CA ILE A 80 -7.97 0.93 -4.69
C ILE A 80 -8.08 0.90 -3.17
N GLU A 81 -9.28 0.63 -2.65
CA GLU A 81 -9.42 0.21 -1.26
C GLU A 81 -8.58 -1.06 -1.10
N GLU A 82 -7.40 -0.94 -0.48
CA GLU A 82 -6.71 -2.13 -0.01
C GLU A 82 -7.68 -2.84 0.94
N GLU A 83 -8.12 -4.05 0.57
CA GLU A 83 -9.01 -4.85 1.40
C GLU A 83 -8.49 -4.79 2.84
N SER A 84 -9.24 -4.11 3.72
CA SER A 84 -8.79 -3.88 5.08
C SER A 84 -8.43 -5.23 5.69
N PHE A 85 -7.17 -5.41 6.08
CA PHE A 85 -6.70 -6.69 6.59
C PHE A 85 -7.56 -7.09 7.78
N ASN A 86 -8.42 -8.11 7.62
CA ASN A 86 -9.33 -8.51 8.67
C ASN A 86 -8.50 -9.15 9.80
N MET A 87 -8.18 -8.37 10.85
CA MET A 87 -7.40 -8.83 12.00
C MET A 87 -8.20 -9.70 12.98
N ILE A 88 -9.52 -9.85 12.81
CA ILE A 88 -10.37 -10.65 13.72
C ILE A 88 -9.83 -12.08 13.92
N PRO A 89 -9.40 -12.83 12.87
CA PRO A 89 -8.84 -14.17 13.04
C PRO A 89 -7.57 -14.19 13.89
N ILE A 90 -6.71 -13.16 13.78
CA ILE A 90 -5.47 -13.06 14.56
C ILE A 90 -5.81 -12.90 16.05
N PHE A 91 -6.76 -12.02 16.38
CA PHE A 91 -7.18 -11.83 17.78
C PHE A 91 -7.78 -13.10 18.39
N ILE A 92 -8.58 -13.85 17.62
CA ILE A 92 -9.15 -15.13 18.07
C ILE A 92 -8.04 -16.12 18.46
N VAL A 93 -7.02 -16.27 17.62
CA VAL A 93 -5.90 -17.18 17.88
C VAL A 93 -5.11 -16.76 19.14
N ILE A 94 -4.85 -15.47 19.31
CA ILE A 94 -4.14 -14.94 20.49
C ILE A 94 -4.92 -15.24 21.78
N ILE A 95 -6.23 -15.01 21.79
CA ILE A 95 -7.08 -15.25 22.97
C ILE A 95 -7.05 -16.74 23.35
N ILE A 96 -7.17 -17.64 22.37
CA ILE A 96 -7.11 -19.08 22.61
C ILE A 96 -5.75 -19.49 23.18
N ALA A 97 -4.65 -18.95 22.65
CA ALA A 97 -3.30 -19.21 23.15
C ALA A 97 -3.10 -18.75 24.60
N ILE A 98 -3.63 -17.57 24.97
CA ILE A 98 -3.55 -17.05 26.34
C ILE A 98 -4.36 -17.93 27.31
N ILE A 99 -5.59 -18.31 26.94
CA ILE A 99 -6.45 -19.12 27.80
C ILE A 99 -5.84 -20.52 28.01
N SER A 100 -5.44 -21.18 26.91
CA SER A 100 -4.83 -22.52 26.97
C SER A 100 -3.51 -22.51 27.73
N GLY A 101 -2.64 -21.53 27.44
CA GLY A 101 -1.37 -21.36 28.15
C GLY A 101 -1.56 -21.06 29.63
N GLY A 102 -2.53 -20.19 29.97
CA GLY A 102 -2.86 -19.86 31.36
C GLY A 102 -3.37 -21.05 32.15
N VAL A 103 -4.31 -21.83 31.59
CA VAL A 103 -4.83 -23.04 32.23
C VAL A 103 -3.71 -24.07 32.43
N TYR A 104 -2.89 -24.31 31.40
CA TYR A 104 -1.77 -25.24 31.50
C TYR A 104 -0.77 -24.82 32.58
N PHE A 105 -0.45 -23.53 32.66
CA PHE A 105 0.48 -23.01 33.65
C PHE A 105 -0.05 -23.15 35.08
N ILE A 106 -1.34 -22.85 35.30
CA ILE A 106 -1.98 -23.03 36.62
C ILE A 106 -2.00 -24.51 37.01
N GLN A 107 -2.38 -25.41 36.10
CA GLN A 107 -2.38 -26.86 36.37
C GLN A 107 -1.00 -27.39 36.74
N LYS A 108 0.05 -26.92 36.04
CA LYS A 108 1.42 -27.28 36.39
C LYS A 108 1.78 -26.81 37.79
N LEU A 109 1.48 -25.56 38.13
CA LEU A 109 1.75 -25.02 39.47
C LEU A 109 0.98 -25.75 40.57
N SER A 110 -0.27 -26.18 40.32
CA SER A 110 -1.03 -26.95 41.32
C SER A 110 -0.43 -28.33 41.57
N ILE A 111 0.04 -29.01 40.52
CA ILE A 111 0.69 -30.33 40.64
C ILE A 111 2.01 -30.20 41.39
N ASP A 112 2.85 -29.22 41.01
CA ASP A 112 4.13 -28.94 41.66
C ASP A 112 3.92 -28.62 43.16
N ALA A 113 2.83 -27.93 43.52
CA ALA A 113 2.49 -27.60 44.90
C ALA A 113 1.98 -28.81 45.72
N GLU A 114 1.18 -29.69 45.11
CA GLU A 114 0.67 -30.91 45.74
C GLU A 114 1.82 -31.89 46.06
N GLU A 115 2.71 -32.15 45.11
CA GLU A 115 3.87 -33.03 45.30
C GLU A 115 4.79 -32.49 46.41
N THR A 116 4.99 -31.18 46.47
CA THR A 116 5.80 -30.56 47.54
C THR A 116 5.16 -30.71 48.91
N ALA A 117 3.83 -30.60 48.99
CA ALA A 117 3.08 -30.76 50.25
C ALA A 117 3.10 -32.21 50.76
N GLU A 118 2.94 -33.20 49.87
CA GLU A 118 3.02 -34.62 50.24
C GLU A 118 4.42 -34.99 50.76
N ILE A 119 5.47 -34.51 50.10
CA ILE A 119 6.86 -34.75 50.53
C ILE A 119 7.11 -34.15 51.92
N LEU A 120 6.63 -32.93 52.19
CA LEU A 120 6.77 -32.27 53.50
C LEU A 120 6.06 -33.05 54.63
N ASP A 121 4.86 -33.54 54.37
CA ASP A 121 4.09 -34.33 55.35
C ASP A 121 4.80 -35.66 55.67
N GLU A 122 5.35 -36.35 54.65
CA GLU A 122 6.12 -37.58 54.86
C GLU A 122 7.41 -37.35 55.66
N TYR A 123 8.12 -36.24 55.41
CA TYR A 123 9.32 -35.88 56.19
C TYR A 123 9.00 -35.59 57.65
N GLN A 124 7.95 -34.80 57.95
CA GLN A 124 7.57 -34.47 59.33
C GLN A 124 7.18 -35.72 60.12
N ASN A 125 6.38 -36.61 59.52
CA ASN A 125 5.93 -37.83 60.19
C ASN A 125 7.10 -38.79 60.50
N ARG A 126 8.13 -38.81 59.64
CA ARG A 126 9.36 -39.59 59.87
C ARG A 126 10.20 -39.01 61.01
N GLU A 127 10.33 -37.69 61.09
CA GLU A 127 11.06 -36.99 62.16
C GLU A 127 10.39 -37.21 63.53
N ASP A 128 9.06 -37.06 63.60
CA ASP A 128 8.28 -37.33 64.82
C ASP A 128 8.45 -38.79 65.30
N THR A 129 8.53 -39.74 64.36
CA THR A 129 8.73 -41.16 64.69
C THR A 129 10.13 -41.45 65.23
N GLU A 130 11.15 -40.72 64.77
CA GLU A 130 12.55 -40.90 65.18
C GLU A 130 12.86 -40.23 66.53
N GLU A 131 12.16 -39.15 66.91
CA GLU A 131 12.26 -38.55 68.26
C GLU A 131 11.55 -39.37 69.36
N THR A 132 10.66 -40.30 69.00
CA THR A 132 9.84 -41.06 69.96
C THR A 132 10.45 -42.43 70.36
N ILE A 133 11.69 -42.73 69.92
CA ILE A 133 12.44 -43.97 70.25
C ILE A 133 13.64 -43.64 71.15
#